data_AF-A0A815NJH3-F1
#
_entry.id   AF-A0A815NJH3-F1
#
_cell.length_a   1.000
_cell.length_b   1.000
_cell.length_c   1.000
_cell.angle_alpha   90.00
_cell.angle_beta   90.00
_cell.angle_gamma   90.00
#
_symmetry.space_group_name_H-M   'P 1'
#
loop_
_entity.id
_entity.type
_entity.pdbx_description
1 polymer ?
#
loop_
_entity_poly.entity_id
_entity_poly.type
_entity_poly.pdbx_seq_one_letter_code
_entity_poly.pdbx_strand_id
1 'polypeptide(L)'
;MACIRILCFFVISNIHHVQVVTGKLGVTAVKQSHSPEFGIDYIGCRDWTNPTGMNCNPYQGDTDCNAKLPMLCVRVDQSPRPPYLIYGEGAAMPAANYAGWNGGHVSTTLPTEASRFRNRAEANRFCAETLGEHWEIAGIWGSQPHWISGMNGTKYAGSEWTANKDRLLNGGWSFYTYGNVRNDTRFWIQGPADQSSTCWGH
;
A
#
# COMPACT_ATOMS: atom_id res chain seq x y z
N MET A 1 -39.38 -63.91 31.51
CA MET A 1 -38.57 -63.17 30.52
C MET A 1 -39.14 -61.76 30.43
N ALA A 2 -38.48 -60.79 31.05
CA ALA A 2 -38.85 -59.37 30.99
C ALA A 2 -37.85 -58.65 30.09
N CYS A 3 -38.34 -57.98 29.04
CA CYS A 3 -37.52 -57.23 28.09
C CYS A 3 -37.65 -55.74 28.42
N ILE A 4 -36.60 -55.15 29.00
CA ILE A 4 -36.53 -53.72 29.32
C ILE A 4 -35.93 -52.98 28.10
N ARG A 5 -36.71 -52.08 27.50
CA ARG A 5 -36.23 -51.15 26.47
C ARG A 5 -35.78 -49.85 27.13
N ILE A 6 -34.49 -49.57 27.06
CA ILE A 6 -33.88 -48.29 27.45
C ILE A 6 -34.07 -47.32 26.28
N LEU A 7 -34.87 -46.26 26.48
CA LEU A 7 -34.93 -45.12 25.56
C LEU A 7 -33.81 -44.13 25.91
N CYS A 8 -32.80 -44.03 25.04
CA CYS A 8 -31.81 -42.95 25.10
C CYS A 8 -32.43 -41.65 24.57
N PHE A 9 -32.64 -40.67 25.46
CA PHE A 9 -32.93 -39.30 25.07
C PHE A 9 -31.64 -38.61 24.59
N PHE A 10 -31.54 -38.35 23.28
CA PHE A 10 -30.52 -37.46 22.73
C PHE A 10 -30.94 -36.00 23.00
N VAL A 11 -30.24 -35.33 23.91
CA VAL A 11 -30.36 -33.88 24.09
C VAL A 11 -29.55 -33.21 22.97
N ILE A 12 -30.24 -32.67 21.97
CA ILE A 12 -29.60 -31.85 20.93
C ILE A 12 -29.36 -30.46 21.51
N SER A 13 -28.13 -30.22 21.97
CA SER A 13 -27.68 -28.89 22.37
C SER A 13 -27.46 -28.05 21.11
N ASN A 14 -28.38 -27.13 20.81
CA ASN A 14 -28.22 -26.12 19.76
C ASN A 14 -27.16 -25.09 20.18
N ILE A 15 -25.90 -25.36 19.84
CA ILE A 15 -24.84 -24.35 19.93
C ILE A 15 -24.98 -23.46 18.69
N HIS A 16 -25.59 -22.29 18.85
CA HIS A 16 -25.51 -21.23 17.86
C HIS A 16 -24.05 -20.76 17.77
N HIS A 17 -23.34 -21.17 16.72
CA HIS A 17 -22.09 -20.55 16.33
C HIS A 17 -22.37 -19.07 15.99
N VAL A 18 -22.04 -18.17 16.90
CA VAL A 18 -21.89 -16.74 16.57
C VAL A 18 -20.65 -16.66 15.68
N GLN A 19 -20.86 -16.58 14.37
CA GLN A 19 -19.80 -16.25 13.43
C GLN A 19 -19.36 -14.82 13.77
N VAL A 20 -18.20 -14.66 14.41
CA VAL A 20 -17.53 -13.36 14.47
C VAL A 20 -17.09 -13.09 13.03
N VAL A 21 -17.85 -12.29 12.30
CA VAL A 21 -17.36 -11.73 11.03
C VAL A 21 -16.25 -10.77 11.41
N THR A 22 -15.02 -11.25 11.45
CA THR A 22 -13.86 -10.36 11.53
C THR A 22 -13.94 -9.45 10.31
N GLY A 23 -14.11 -8.15 10.53
CA GLY A 23 -14.20 -7.17 9.45
C GLY A 23 -13.01 -7.31 8.49
N LYS A 24 -13.26 -7.13 7.19
CA LYS A 24 -12.19 -7.17 6.19
C LYS A 24 -11.18 -6.07 6.53
N LEU A 25 -9.89 -6.42 6.52
CA LEU A 25 -8.81 -5.47 6.72
C LEU A 25 -8.25 -5.01 5.37
N GLY A 26 -7.82 -3.76 5.35
CA GLY A 26 -7.09 -3.11 4.27
C GLY A 26 -5.71 -2.68 4.71
N VAL A 27 -4.79 -2.64 3.76
CA VAL A 27 -3.45 -2.12 3.93
C VAL A 27 -3.47 -0.60 3.90
N THR A 28 -2.67 0.00 4.77
CA THR A 28 -2.46 1.45 4.77
C THR A 28 -0.99 1.81 4.70
N ALA A 29 -0.68 3.02 4.25
CA ALA A 29 0.66 3.58 4.28
C ALA A 29 0.73 4.79 5.20
N VAL A 30 1.96 5.15 5.57
CA VAL A 30 2.27 6.40 6.27
C VAL A 30 3.35 7.15 5.52
N LYS A 31 3.37 8.47 5.67
CA LYS A 31 4.54 9.28 5.35
C LYS A 31 5.59 9.07 6.43
N GLN A 32 6.73 8.52 6.03
CA GLN A 32 7.82 8.19 6.94
C GLN A 32 8.81 9.35 7.08
N SER A 33 9.05 10.07 5.98
CA SER A 33 9.88 11.27 6.00
C SER A 33 9.48 12.24 4.87
N HIS A 34 9.93 13.49 5.01
CA HIS A 34 9.85 14.53 3.99
C HIS A 34 11.25 15.11 3.78
N SER A 35 11.67 15.27 2.53
CA SER A 35 12.82 16.11 2.21
C SER A 35 12.33 17.47 1.72
N PRO A 36 12.46 18.55 2.52
CA PRO A 36 12.10 19.88 2.08
C PRO A 36 13.04 20.40 0.97
N GLU A 37 14.27 19.90 0.92
CA GLU A 37 15.25 20.24 -0.12
C GLU A 37 14.79 19.79 -1.51
N PHE A 38 14.23 18.57 -1.60
CA PHE A 38 13.80 18.00 -2.88
C PHE A 38 12.28 18.04 -3.09
N GLY A 39 11.50 18.44 -2.09
CA GLY A 39 10.03 18.43 -2.15
C GLY A 39 9.46 17.02 -2.35
N ILE A 40 10.11 16.01 -1.76
CA ILE A 40 9.70 14.60 -1.89
C ILE A 40 9.30 14.00 -0.55
N ASP A 41 8.35 13.09 -0.62
CA ASP A 41 7.93 12.26 0.50
C ASP A 41 8.47 10.84 0.34
N TYR A 42 8.88 10.23 1.46
CA TYR A 42 9.06 8.79 1.55
C TYR A 42 7.82 8.17 2.18
N ILE A 43 7.07 7.41 1.39
CA ILE A 43 5.78 6.85 1.80
C ILE A 43 5.84 5.34 1.67
N GLY A 44 5.28 4.63 2.66
CA GLY A 44 5.11 3.20 2.52
C GLY A 44 4.68 2.50 3.79
N CYS A 45 4.58 1.19 3.64
CA CYS A 45 4.18 0.26 4.70
C CYS A 45 5.35 -0.09 5.62
N ARG A 46 6.57 -0.18 5.06
CA ARG A 46 7.77 -0.60 5.77
C ARG A 46 8.74 0.55 5.91
N ASP A 47 9.19 0.82 7.12
CA ASP A 47 10.34 1.70 7.32
C ASP A 47 11.62 0.92 7.03
N TRP A 48 12.21 1.15 5.84
CA TRP A 48 13.46 0.49 5.48
C TRP A 48 14.66 1.02 6.28
N THR A 49 14.51 2.18 6.94
CA THR A 49 15.52 2.73 7.86
C THR A 49 15.41 2.17 9.27
N ASN A 50 14.30 1.50 9.61
CA ASN A 50 14.12 0.70 10.81
C ASN A 50 13.67 -0.74 10.44
N PRO A 51 14.60 -1.69 10.26
CA PRO A 51 14.29 -3.01 9.71
C PRO A 51 13.32 -3.87 10.54
N THR A 52 13.03 -3.47 11.79
CA THR A 52 12.03 -4.09 12.69
C THR A 52 10.66 -3.41 12.67
N GLY A 53 10.53 -2.22 12.09
CA GLY A 53 9.30 -1.42 12.07
C GLY A 53 8.47 -1.64 10.79
N MET A 54 7.54 -2.60 10.83
CA MET A 54 6.41 -2.57 9.90
C MET A 54 5.35 -1.63 10.48
N ASN A 55 5.05 -0.55 9.74
CA ASN A 55 4.02 0.40 10.11
C ASN A 55 2.64 -0.01 9.56
N CYS A 56 2.55 -1.18 8.91
CA CYS A 56 1.35 -1.72 8.28
C CYS A 56 1.51 -3.24 8.02
N ASN A 57 0.43 -3.94 7.64
CA ASN A 57 0.48 -5.34 7.22
C ASN A 57 0.06 -5.47 5.75
N PRO A 58 1.01 -5.63 4.83
CA PRO A 58 0.73 -5.62 3.40
C PRO A 58 0.32 -6.98 2.85
N TYR A 59 0.32 -8.03 3.68
CA TYR A 59 -0.10 -9.38 3.32
C TYR A 59 -1.57 -9.62 3.65
N GLN A 60 -2.03 -9.12 4.81
CA GLN A 60 -3.40 -9.34 5.29
C GLN A 60 -4.23 -8.06 5.44
N GLY A 61 -3.60 -6.88 5.33
CA GLY A 61 -4.19 -5.62 5.77
C GLY A 61 -4.05 -5.43 7.27
N ASP A 62 -4.19 -4.19 7.72
CA ASP A 62 -3.95 -3.78 9.11
C ASP A 62 -4.99 -2.78 9.66
N THR A 63 -5.94 -2.36 8.82
CA THR A 63 -6.95 -1.37 9.18
C THR A 63 -8.34 -1.83 8.72
N ASP A 64 -9.36 -1.70 9.56
CA ASP A 64 -10.75 -2.02 9.19
C ASP A 64 -11.18 -1.24 7.95
N CYS A 65 -11.70 -1.92 6.92
CA CYS A 65 -12.10 -1.29 5.66
C CYS A 65 -13.20 -0.22 5.81
N ASN A 66 -13.92 -0.19 6.93
CA ASN A 66 -14.91 0.85 7.24
C ASN A 66 -14.30 2.07 7.97
N ALA A 67 -13.00 2.05 8.28
CA ALA A 67 -12.32 3.22 8.80
C ALA A 67 -12.29 4.35 7.75
N LYS A 68 -12.49 5.59 8.21
CA LYS A 68 -12.44 6.78 7.37
C LYS A 68 -11.02 7.33 7.36
N LEU A 69 -10.26 6.99 6.32
CA LEU A 69 -8.90 7.49 6.10
C LEU A 69 -8.79 8.15 4.72
N PRO A 70 -7.91 9.14 4.55
CA PRO A 70 -7.62 9.68 3.23
C PRO A 70 -7.10 8.58 2.29
N MET A 71 -7.46 8.66 1.01
CA MET A 71 -6.87 7.81 -0.01
C MET A 71 -5.62 8.48 -0.55
N LEU A 72 -4.50 7.75 -0.60
CA LEU A 72 -3.29 8.24 -1.25
C LEU A 72 -3.43 8.04 -2.75
N CYS A 73 -3.44 9.13 -3.49
CA CYS A 73 -3.51 9.12 -4.94
C CYS A 73 -2.17 9.56 -5.52
N VAL A 74 -1.86 9.04 -6.69
CA VAL A 74 -0.65 9.33 -7.45
C VAL A 74 -1.00 9.74 -8.86
N ARG A 75 -0.25 10.69 -9.41
CA ARG A 75 -0.20 10.99 -10.83
C ARG A 75 1.23 10.77 -11.32
N VAL A 76 1.43 9.70 -12.10
CA VAL A 76 2.72 9.42 -12.74
C VAL A 76 2.83 10.22 -14.02
N ASP A 77 3.67 11.25 -14.01
CA ASP A 77 3.86 12.22 -15.09
C ASP A 77 5.31 12.22 -15.62
N GLN A 78 6.03 11.11 -15.39
CA GLN A 78 7.43 10.92 -15.78
C GLN A 78 8.39 11.94 -15.14
N SER A 79 8.01 12.49 -13.99
CA SER A 79 8.83 13.43 -13.25
C SER A 79 10.22 12.86 -12.95
N PRO A 80 11.28 13.65 -13.17
CA PRO A 80 12.65 13.22 -12.95
C PRO A 80 12.90 12.97 -11.47
N ARG A 81 13.69 11.94 -11.18
CA ARG A 81 14.12 11.61 -9.81
C ARG A 81 15.12 12.67 -9.30
N PRO A 82 14.94 13.27 -8.12
CA PRO A 82 15.96 14.13 -7.50
C PRO A 82 17.25 13.38 -7.11
N PRO A 83 18.37 14.07 -6.91
CA PRO A 83 19.66 13.46 -6.57
C PRO A 83 19.78 13.09 -5.08
N TYR A 84 18.80 12.36 -4.54
CA TYR A 84 18.85 11.83 -3.18
C TYR A 84 19.53 10.44 -3.12
N LEU A 85 19.98 10.05 -1.93
CA LEU A 85 20.53 8.73 -1.66
C LEU A 85 19.46 7.82 -1.03
N ILE A 86 19.46 6.55 -1.41
CA ILE A 86 18.65 5.51 -0.76
C ILE A 86 19.57 4.70 0.12
N TYR A 87 19.28 4.72 1.42
CA TYR A 87 20.02 3.97 2.42
C TYR A 87 19.33 2.64 2.75
N GLY A 88 20.13 1.67 3.16
CA GLY A 88 19.68 0.41 3.74
C GLY A 88 20.45 -0.79 3.23
N GLU A 89 20.73 -1.72 4.13
CA GLU A 89 21.60 -2.88 3.91
C GLU A 89 20.98 -4.14 4.53
N GLY A 90 21.51 -5.32 4.19
CA GLY A 90 21.11 -6.59 4.81
C GLY A 90 19.78 -7.19 4.34
N ALA A 91 19.22 -6.73 3.21
CA ALA A 91 18.03 -7.32 2.60
C ALA A 91 18.35 -8.42 1.58
N ALA A 92 17.31 -9.15 1.17
CA ALA A 92 17.38 -10.05 0.02
C ALA A 92 17.56 -9.32 -1.33
N MET A 93 17.12 -8.06 -1.44
CA MET A 93 17.20 -7.25 -2.67
C MET A 93 17.91 -5.90 -2.43
N PRO A 94 18.38 -5.19 -3.47
CA PRO A 94 18.94 -3.84 -3.30
C PRO A 94 17.95 -2.88 -2.64
N ALA A 95 18.42 -1.93 -1.81
CA ALA A 95 17.55 -0.96 -1.13
C ALA A 95 16.59 -0.20 -2.07
N ALA A 96 17.04 0.16 -3.28
CA ALA A 96 16.18 0.76 -4.29
C ALA A 96 14.97 -0.10 -4.71
N ASN A 97 15.03 -1.43 -4.58
CA ASN A 97 13.87 -2.30 -4.77
C ASN A 97 12.77 -2.03 -3.73
N TYR A 98 13.15 -1.72 -2.49
CA TYR A 98 12.25 -1.44 -1.37
C TYR A 98 11.84 0.04 -1.23
N ALA A 99 12.49 0.92 -2.00
CA ALA A 99 12.34 2.37 -1.88
C ALA A 99 12.48 3.03 -3.25
N GLY A 100 11.68 2.56 -4.21
CA GLY A 100 11.73 3.01 -5.59
C GLY A 100 11.29 4.47 -5.79
N TRP A 101 11.40 4.96 -7.01
CA TRP A 101 10.86 6.26 -7.43
C TRP A 101 9.56 6.07 -8.20
N ASN A 102 8.55 6.85 -7.85
CA ASN A 102 7.24 6.74 -8.49
C ASN A 102 7.16 7.46 -9.84
N GLY A 103 8.09 8.36 -10.15
CA GLY A 103 8.03 9.09 -11.43
C GLY A 103 6.90 10.12 -11.49
N GLY A 104 6.50 10.68 -10.34
CA GLY A 104 5.35 11.58 -10.30
C GLY A 104 5.08 12.21 -8.94
N HIS A 105 3.82 12.65 -8.80
CA HIS A 105 3.32 13.40 -7.67
C HIS A 105 2.28 12.61 -6.88
N VAL A 106 2.23 12.84 -5.57
CA VAL A 106 1.17 12.33 -4.70
C VAL A 106 0.34 13.44 -4.08
N SER A 107 -0.90 13.10 -3.76
CA SER A 107 -1.81 13.91 -2.96
C SER A 107 -2.82 12.98 -2.27
N THR A 108 -3.63 13.53 -1.37
CA THR A 108 -4.60 12.77 -0.60
C THR A 108 -6.00 13.32 -0.79
N THR A 109 -6.98 12.44 -0.85
CA THR A 109 -8.40 12.82 -0.83
C THR A 109 -8.85 13.26 0.57
N LEU A 110 -10.11 13.66 0.71
CA LEU A 110 -10.76 13.65 2.03
C LEU A 110 -10.89 12.22 2.57
N PRO A 111 -11.01 12.02 3.90
CA PRO A 111 -11.22 10.71 4.49
C PRO A 111 -12.44 9.98 3.91
N THR A 112 -12.24 8.73 3.48
CA THR A 112 -13.28 7.86 2.92
C THR A 112 -13.17 6.46 3.51
N GLU A 113 -14.30 5.75 3.57
CA GLU A 113 -14.30 4.32 3.85
C GLU A 113 -13.78 3.59 2.62
N ALA A 114 -12.93 2.58 2.81
CA ALA A 114 -12.39 1.79 1.72
C ALA A 114 -13.33 0.65 1.29
N SER A 115 -14.24 0.22 2.17
CA SER A 115 -15.26 -0.80 1.89
C SER A 115 -16.27 -0.40 0.81
N ARG A 116 -16.39 0.89 0.49
CA ARG A 116 -17.27 1.38 -0.58
C ARG A 116 -16.79 1.02 -1.99
N PHE A 117 -15.52 0.65 -2.15
CA PHE A 117 -14.94 0.35 -3.45
C PHE A 117 -14.98 -1.15 -3.71
N ARG A 118 -15.46 -1.53 -4.88
CA ARG A 118 -15.56 -2.94 -5.29
C ARG A 118 -14.28 -3.45 -5.92
N ASN A 119 -13.56 -2.59 -6.64
CA ASN A 119 -12.31 -2.94 -7.31
C ASN A 119 -11.36 -1.74 -7.47
N ARG A 120 -10.14 -2.02 -7.94
CA ARG A 120 -9.11 -0.99 -8.17
C ARG A 120 -9.57 0.10 -9.15
N ALA A 121 -10.36 -0.24 -10.17
CA ALA A 121 -10.85 0.74 -11.14
C ALA A 121 -11.77 1.78 -10.48
N GLU A 122 -12.56 1.40 -9.47
CA GLU A 122 -13.38 2.35 -8.71
C GLU A 122 -12.53 3.25 -7.80
N ALA A 123 -11.47 2.72 -7.18
CA ALA A 123 -10.53 3.52 -6.41
C ALA A 123 -9.76 4.51 -7.31
N ASN A 124 -9.32 4.07 -8.49
CA ASN A 124 -8.74 4.95 -9.52
C ASN A 124 -9.71 6.06 -9.93
N ARG A 125 -10.97 5.71 -10.24
CA ARG A 125 -11.99 6.70 -10.60
C ARG A 125 -12.20 7.72 -9.48
N PHE A 126 -12.22 7.29 -8.22
CA PHE A 126 -12.35 8.20 -7.08
C PHE A 126 -11.18 9.17 -6.95
N CYS A 127 -9.94 8.71 -7.15
CA CYS A 127 -8.78 9.59 -7.23
C CYS A 127 -8.92 10.61 -8.38
N ALA A 128 -9.34 10.15 -9.56
CA ALA A 128 -9.52 11.02 -10.72
C ALA A 128 -10.63 12.08 -10.52
N GLU A 129 -11.77 11.68 -9.96
CA GLU A 129 -12.88 12.59 -9.64
C GLU A 129 -12.51 13.61 -8.57
N THR A 130 -11.63 13.26 -7.64
CA THR A 130 -11.24 14.13 -6.52
C THR A 130 -10.12 15.12 -6.89
N LEU A 131 -9.15 14.68 -7.70
CA LEU A 131 -7.89 15.40 -7.92
C LEU A 131 -7.64 15.77 -9.39
N GLY A 132 -8.49 15.32 -10.30
CA GLY A 132 -8.42 15.55 -11.74
C GLY A 132 -7.97 14.32 -12.53
N GLU A 133 -7.94 14.44 -13.85
CA GLU A 133 -7.55 13.34 -14.73
C GLU A 133 -6.13 12.82 -14.41
N HIS A 134 -5.91 11.53 -14.71
CA HIS A 134 -4.63 10.81 -14.51
C HIS A 134 -4.19 10.60 -13.06
N TRP A 135 -5.02 10.92 -12.08
CA TRP A 135 -4.82 10.49 -10.70
C TRP A 135 -5.40 9.10 -10.46
N GLU A 136 -4.59 8.22 -9.87
CA GLU A 136 -4.93 6.82 -9.58
C GLU A 136 -4.61 6.49 -8.12
N ILE A 137 -5.13 5.37 -7.60
CA ILE A 137 -4.72 4.91 -6.26
C ILE A 137 -3.21 4.62 -6.25
N ALA A 138 -2.51 5.16 -5.26
CA ALA A 138 -1.12 4.82 -5.05
C ALA A 138 -0.98 3.38 -4.55
N GLY A 139 -0.04 2.64 -5.14
CA GLY A 139 0.23 1.25 -4.80
C GLY A 139 1.58 1.05 -4.14
N ILE A 140 1.70 -0.09 -3.46
CA ILE A 140 2.99 -0.73 -3.17
C ILE A 140 3.04 -2.05 -3.92
N TRP A 141 4.22 -2.42 -4.40
CA TRP A 141 4.44 -3.63 -5.20
C TRP A 141 3.68 -3.66 -6.54
N GLY A 142 4.24 -4.37 -7.51
CA GLY A 142 3.63 -4.48 -8.84
C GLY A 142 3.77 -3.18 -9.62
N SER A 143 2.67 -2.46 -9.88
CA SER A 143 2.67 -1.37 -10.86
C SER A 143 3.50 -0.14 -10.45
N GLN A 144 3.64 0.13 -9.15
CA GLN A 144 4.41 1.27 -8.61
C GLN A 144 4.93 0.91 -7.20
N PRO A 145 6.11 1.40 -6.79
CA PRO A 145 7.06 2.24 -7.53
C PRO A 145 7.98 1.47 -8.48
N HIS A 146 8.87 2.18 -9.18
CA HIS A 146 9.91 1.58 -10.03
C HIS A 146 11.32 1.80 -9.51
N TRP A 147 12.25 0.93 -9.91
CA TRP A 147 13.67 1.06 -9.58
C TRP A 147 14.58 0.53 -10.71
N ILE A 148 15.86 0.88 -10.65
CA ILE A 148 16.92 0.33 -11.52
C ILE A 148 18.08 -0.11 -10.62
N SER A 149 18.76 -1.19 -10.99
CA SER A 149 19.99 -1.61 -10.28
C SER A 149 21.03 -0.49 -10.26
N GLY A 150 21.54 -0.15 -9.08
CA GLY A 150 22.46 0.98 -8.87
C GLY A 150 21.78 2.32 -8.56
N MET A 151 20.44 2.38 -8.46
CA MET A 151 19.67 3.58 -8.11
C MET A 151 19.89 4.09 -6.67
N ASN A 152 20.57 3.33 -5.79
CA ASN A 152 20.84 3.80 -4.44
C ASN A 152 21.61 5.13 -4.40
N GLY A 153 22.46 5.37 -5.40
CA GLY A 153 23.18 6.64 -5.58
C GLY A 153 22.43 7.66 -6.42
N THR A 154 23.15 8.72 -6.82
CA THR A 154 22.59 9.82 -7.63
C THR A 154 22.70 9.60 -9.14
N LYS A 155 23.28 8.48 -9.60
CA LYS A 155 23.51 8.18 -11.02
C LYS A 155 22.23 8.31 -11.87
N TYR A 156 21.10 7.86 -11.35
CA TYR A 156 19.81 7.87 -12.06
C TYR A 156 18.93 9.05 -11.65
N ALA A 157 19.52 10.18 -11.27
CA ALA A 157 18.79 11.42 -11.04
C ALA A 157 18.59 12.20 -12.35
N GLY A 158 17.60 13.10 -12.37
CA GLY A 158 17.37 13.98 -13.52
C GLY A 158 17.04 13.20 -14.79
N SER A 159 17.67 13.60 -15.90
CA SER A 159 17.46 13.02 -17.23
C SER A 159 17.87 11.55 -17.33
N GLU A 160 18.79 11.07 -16.49
CA GLU A 160 19.21 9.67 -16.47
C GLU A 160 18.06 8.73 -16.08
N TRP A 161 17.13 9.20 -15.24
CA TRP A 161 15.92 8.44 -14.93
C TRP A 161 15.08 8.21 -16.18
N THR A 162 14.73 9.30 -16.86
CA THR A 162 13.85 9.27 -18.05
C THR A 162 14.51 8.53 -19.21
N ALA A 163 15.82 8.67 -19.38
CA ALA A 163 16.60 7.97 -20.40
C ALA A 163 16.64 6.45 -20.20
N ASN A 164 16.43 5.96 -18.98
CA ASN A 164 16.46 4.53 -18.66
C ASN A 164 15.07 3.95 -18.35
N LYS A 165 13.99 4.59 -18.81
CA LYS A 165 12.60 4.16 -18.57
C LYS A 165 12.31 2.70 -18.98
N ASP A 166 13.03 2.19 -19.98
CA ASP A 166 12.85 0.81 -20.49
C ASP A 166 13.55 -0.25 -19.61
N ARG A 167 14.29 0.19 -18.59
CA ARG A 167 15.01 -0.67 -17.63
C ARG A 167 14.35 -0.69 -16.25
N LEU A 168 13.18 -0.03 -16.13
CA LEU A 168 12.46 0.06 -14.87
C LEU A 168 11.95 -1.31 -14.45
N LEU A 169 12.36 -1.71 -13.25
CA LEU A 169 11.85 -2.87 -12.56
C LEU A 169 10.78 -2.43 -11.56
N ASN A 170 9.83 -3.32 -11.29
CA ASN A 170 8.85 -3.10 -10.22
C ASN A 170 9.56 -3.18 -8.87
N GLY A 171 9.37 -2.13 -8.07
CA GLY A 171 9.80 -2.05 -6.68
C GLY A 171 8.63 -2.33 -5.74
N GLY A 172 8.83 -2.09 -4.45
CA GLY A 172 7.84 -2.43 -3.46
C GLY A 172 8.06 -1.82 -2.09
N TRP A 173 7.08 -2.06 -1.22
CA TRP A 173 6.97 -1.68 0.19
C TRP A 173 6.86 -0.19 0.50
N SER A 174 7.71 0.62 -0.14
CA SER A 174 7.78 2.05 0.04
C SER A 174 8.33 2.72 -1.21
N PHE A 175 8.12 4.03 -1.33
CA PHE A 175 8.58 4.80 -2.47
C PHE A 175 8.82 6.26 -2.13
N TYR A 176 9.68 6.86 -2.94
CA TYR A 176 9.86 8.30 -3.03
C TYR A 176 9.03 8.86 -4.17
N THR A 177 8.50 10.07 -3.98
CA THR A 177 7.64 10.78 -4.93
C THR A 177 7.62 12.26 -4.59
N TYR A 178 7.32 13.13 -5.56
CA TYR A 178 7.05 14.54 -5.24
C TYR A 178 5.75 14.67 -4.45
N GLY A 179 5.79 15.45 -3.37
CA GLY A 179 4.62 15.62 -2.53
C GLY A 179 4.94 16.31 -1.21
N ASN A 180 3.88 16.65 -0.50
CA ASN A 180 3.94 17.05 0.91
C ASN A 180 2.65 16.63 1.61
N VAL A 181 2.38 15.32 1.62
CA VAL A 181 1.20 14.79 2.30
C VAL A 181 1.38 14.90 3.82
N ARG A 182 0.26 14.78 4.54
CA ARG A 182 0.24 14.83 6.00
C ARG A 182 1.07 13.70 6.61
N ASN A 183 1.58 13.90 7.82
CA ASN A 183 2.33 12.89 8.58
C ASN A 183 1.62 12.48 9.89
N ASP A 184 0.41 12.99 10.13
CA ASP A 184 -0.41 12.72 11.32
C ASP A 184 -1.55 11.72 11.07
N THR A 185 -1.57 11.11 9.87
CA THR A 185 -2.60 10.13 9.47
C THR A 185 -1.99 9.03 8.60
N ARG A 186 -2.72 7.93 8.51
CA ARG A 186 -2.46 6.83 7.58
C ARG A 186 -3.31 7.03 6.32
N PHE A 187 -2.94 6.36 5.24
CA PHE A 187 -3.62 6.47 3.95
C PHE A 187 -4.01 5.11 3.41
N TRP A 188 -5.19 5.03 2.78
CA TRP A 188 -5.52 3.88 1.95
C TRP A 188 -4.61 3.83 0.73
N ILE A 189 -4.06 2.65 0.45
CA ILE A 189 -3.22 2.34 -0.71
C ILE A 189 -3.65 1.02 -1.34
N GLN A 190 -3.24 0.79 -2.58
CA GLN A 190 -3.33 -0.51 -3.22
C GLN A 190 -2.21 -1.43 -2.71
N GLY A 191 -2.59 -2.55 -2.09
CA GLY A 191 -1.67 -3.63 -1.76
C GLY A 191 -1.27 -4.48 -2.97
N PRO A 192 -0.35 -5.45 -2.78
CA PRO A 192 0.10 -6.31 -3.86
C PRO A 192 -1.05 -7.12 -4.48
N ALA A 193 -1.03 -7.30 -5.81
CA ALA A 193 -2.11 -7.93 -6.57
C ALA A 193 -2.37 -9.41 -6.20
N ASP A 194 -1.33 -10.09 -5.73
CA ASP A 194 -1.35 -11.49 -5.28
C ASP A 194 -1.73 -11.64 -3.80
N GLN A 195 -2.01 -10.54 -3.11
CA GLN A 195 -2.34 -10.51 -1.68
C GLN A 195 -3.78 -10.07 -1.46
N SER A 196 -4.37 -10.55 -0.36
CA SER A 196 -5.73 -10.18 0.07
C SER A 196 -5.76 -8.94 0.97
N SER A 197 -4.70 -8.13 0.95
CA SER A 197 -4.52 -7.00 1.84
C SER A 197 -5.27 -5.73 1.45
N THR A 198 -5.92 -5.71 0.29
CA THR A 198 -6.68 -4.54 -0.17
C THR A 198 -8.16 -4.67 0.14
N CYS A 199 -8.80 -3.57 0.56
CA CYS A 199 -10.23 -3.54 0.89
C CYS A 199 -11.17 -3.83 -0.29
N TRP A 200 -10.74 -3.50 -1.50
CA TRP A 200 -11.45 -3.78 -2.75
C TRP A 200 -10.85 -5.01 -3.47
N GLY A 201 -11.56 -5.53 -4.47
CA GLY A 201 -11.04 -6.57 -5.37
C GLY A 201 -9.99 -6.04 -6.34
N HIS A 202 -9.15 -6.92 -6.90
CA HIS A 202 -8.19 -6.53 -7.94
C HIS A 202 -8.86 -6.35 -9.29
#